data_AF-A0A523ZPF5-F1
#
_entry.id   AF-A0A523ZPF5-F1
#
_cell.length_a   1.000
_cell.length_b   1.000
_cell.length_c   1.000
_cell.angle_alpha   90.00
_cell.angle_beta   90.00
_cell.angle_gamma   90.00
#
_symmetry.space_group_name_H-M   'P 1'
#
loop_
_entity.id
_entity.type
_entity.pdbx_description
1 polymer ?
#
loop_
_entity_poly.entity_id
_entity_poly.type
_entity_poly.pdbx_seq_one_letter_code
_entity_poly.pdbx_strand_id
1 'polypeptide(L)' 'MSLEDYVGNPLWPVLVETVHAMIMYSHHKAYTRDVVLHEQPDITSQNLATKLSIPLGEALVILHELQKQKPESK' A
#
# COMPACT_ATOMS: atom_id res chain seq x y z
N MET A 1 -13.23 6.81 4.05
CA MET A 1 -12.58 7.24 2.81
C MET A 1 -12.12 5.99 2.10
N SER A 2 -12.48 5.87 0.82
CA SER A 2 -11.96 4.78 -0.01
C SER A 2 -10.53 5.10 -0.44
N LEU A 3 -9.82 4.14 -1.02
CA LEU A 3 -8.47 4.37 -1.52
C LEU A 3 -8.46 5.40 -2.66
N GLU A 4 -9.50 5.37 -3.48
CA GLU A 4 -9.73 6.26 -4.63
C GLU A 4 -9.82 7.73 -4.21
N ASP A 5 -10.41 8.01 -3.04
CA ASP A 5 -10.49 9.37 -2.48
C ASP A 5 -9.10 9.98 -2.26
N TYR A 6 -8.10 9.15 -1.90
CA TYR A 6 -6.72 9.60 -1.71
C TYR A 6 -5.98 9.78 -3.02
N VAL A 7 -6.20 8.90 -4.00
CA VAL A 7 -5.52 8.93 -5.29
C VAL A 7 -5.89 10.18 -6.11
N GLY A 8 -7.13 10.66 -5.97
CA GLY A 8 -7.57 11.91 -6.59
C GLY A 8 -7.01 13.18 -5.92
N ASN A 9 -6.34 13.07 -4.78
CA ASN A 9 -5.78 14.22 -4.07
C ASN A 9 -4.51 14.74 -4.76
N PRO A 10 -4.33 16.06 -4.95
CA PRO A 10 -3.13 16.63 -5.58
C PRO A 10 -1.83 16.35 -4.82
N LEU A 11 -1.89 15.98 -3.54
CA LEU A 11 -0.73 15.57 -2.74
C LEU A 11 -0.36 14.09 -2.91
N TRP A 12 -1.18 13.30 -3.62
CA TRP A 12 -0.90 11.88 -3.83
C TRP A 12 0.48 11.62 -4.46
N PRO A 13 0.92 12.32 -5.52
CA PRO A 13 2.24 12.11 -6.09
C PRO A 13 3.37 12.38 -5.10
N VAL A 14 3.22 13.40 -4.24
CA VAL A 14 4.20 13.74 -3.19
C VAL A 14 4.28 12.63 -2.15
N LEU A 15 3.12 12.05 -1.77
CA LEU A 15 3.09 10.90 -0.88
C LEU A 15 3.81 9.69 -1.49
N VAL A 16 3.53 9.37 -2.75
CA VAL A 16 4.18 8.26 -3.46
C VAL A 16 5.69 8.46 -3.52
N GLU A 17 6.15 9.65 -3.93
CA GLU A 17 7.56 9.99 -3.97
C GLU A 17 8.23 9.84 -2.59
N THR A 18 7.59 10.37 -1.54
CA THR A 18 8.07 10.28 -0.15
C THR A 18 8.20 8.83 0.31
N VAL A 19 7.21 7.99 -0.01
CA VAL A 19 7.21 6.57 0.37
C VAL A 19 8.25 5.78 -0.41
N HIS A 20 8.42 6.03 -1.71
CA HIS A 20 9.44 5.38 -2.52
C HIS A 20 10.87 5.71 -2.09
N ALA A 21 11.08 6.87 -1.47
CA ALA A 21 12.36 7.24 -0.88
C ALA A 21 12.68 6.49 0.43
N MET A 22 11.72 5.78 1.05
CA MET A 22 11.96 5.04 2.28
C MET A 22 12.75 3.76 2.01
N ILE A 23 13.84 3.55 2.76
CA ILE A 23 14.76 2.41 2.60
C ILE A 23 14.01 1.06 2.67
N MET A 24 13.05 0.94 3.58
CA MET A 24 12.34 -0.32 3.84
C MET A 24 11.12 -0.55 2.94
N TYR A 25 10.75 0.42 2.09
CA TYR A 25 9.50 0.36 1.31
C TYR A 25 9.40 -0.90 0.44
N SER A 26 10.47 -1.24 -0.30
CA SER A 26 10.50 -2.40 -1.18
C SER A 26 10.29 -3.71 -0.41
N HIS A 27 10.86 -3.80 0.79
CA HIS A 27 10.72 -4.96 1.68
C HIS A 27 9.32 -5.06 2.27
N HIS A 28 8.76 -3.95 2.77
CA HIS A 28 7.39 -3.93 3.29
C HIS A 28 6.37 -4.28 2.20
N LYS A 29 6.56 -3.77 0.97
CA LYS A 29 5.71 -4.10 -0.18
C LYS A 29 5.78 -5.58 -0.54
N ALA A 30 6.99 -6.15 -0.64
CA ALA A 30 7.18 -7.56 -0.94
C ALA A 30 6.54 -8.46 0.13
N TYR A 31 6.79 -8.17 1.42
CA TYR A 31 6.17 -8.91 2.52
C TYR A 31 4.64 -8.79 2.52
N THR A 32 4.11 -7.61 2.21
CA THR A 32 2.66 -7.41 2.09
C THR A 32 2.08 -8.29 0.99
N ARG A 33 2.72 -8.32 -0.18
CA ARG A 33 2.29 -9.14 -1.33
C ARG A 33 2.37 -10.64 -1.03
N ASP A 34 3.51 -11.08 -0.50
CA ASP A 34 3.87 -12.50 -0.46
C ASP A 34 3.32 -13.21 0.79
N VAL A 35 3.04 -12.45 1.87
CA VAL A 35 2.58 -12.99 3.15
C VAL A 35 1.24 -12.39 3.56
N VAL A 36 1.18 -11.07 3.75
CA VAL A 36 0.01 -10.43 4.40
C VAL A 36 -1.26 -10.59 3.58
N LEU A 37 -1.22 -10.34 2.28
CA LEU A 37 -2.40 -10.46 1.40
C LEU A 37 -2.80 -11.91 1.14
N HIS A 38 -1.89 -12.87 1.33
CA HIS A 38 -2.24 -14.29 1.26
C HIS A 38 -3.03 -14.71 2.51
N GLU A 39 -2.65 -14.21 3.69
CA GLU A 39 -3.37 -14.47 4.95
C GLU A 39 -4.66 -13.66 5.10
N GLN A 40 -4.63 -12.39 4.67
CA GLN A 40 -5.71 -11.41 4.84
C GLN A 40 -5.88 -10.59 3.54
N PRO A 41 -6.59 -11.13 2.52
CA PRO A 41 -6.74 -10.48 1.22
C PRO A 41 -7.43 -9.10 1.26
N ASP A 42 -8.30 -8.90 2.25
CA ASP A 42 -9.14 -7.70 2.39
C ASP A 42 -8.61 -6.72 3.46
N ILE A 43 -7.32 -6.81 3.81
CA ILE A 43 -6.72 -5.93 4.81
C ILE A 43 -6.82 -4.45 4.40
N THR A 44 -7.23 -3.60 5.33
CA THR A 44 -7.28 -2.15 5.13
C THR A 44 -5.90 -1.52 5.33
N SER A 45 -5.66 -0.33 4.78
CA SER A 45 -4.39 0.39 4.96
C SER A 45 -4.11 0.71 6.44
N GLN A 46 -5.13 1.00 7.24
CA GLN A 46 -5.00 1.24 8.69
C GLN A 46 -4.54 -0.02 9.44
N ASN A 47 -5.13 -1.17 9.11
CA ASN A 47 -4.76 -2.45 9.74
C ASN A 47 -3.37 -2.88 9.30
N LEU A 48 -3.01 -2.68 8.02
CA LEU A 48 -1.68 -2.95 7.52
C LEU A 48 -0.63 -2.08 8.21
N ALA A 49 -0.89 -0.76 8.34
CA ALA A 49 -0.02 0.18 9.04
C ALA A 49 0.25 -0.27 10.49
N THR A 50 -0.79 -0.72 11.18
CA THR A 50 -0.68 -1.23 12.55
C THR A 50 0.09 -2.55 12.60
N LYS A 51 -0.24 -3.50 11.71
CA LYS A 51 0.38 -4.84 11.67
C LYS A 51 1.88 -4.77 11.37
N LEU A 52 2.31 -3.88 10.48
CA LEU A 52 3.72 -3.74 10.09
C LEU A 52 4.46 -2.65 10.87
N SER A 53 3.76 -1.89 11.74
CA SER A 53 4.32 -0.72 12.43
C SER A 53 4.93 0.30 11.46
N ILE A 54 4.21 0.59 10.38
CA ILE A 54 4.60 1.54 9.33
C ILE A 54 3.64 2.75 9.27
N PRO A 55 4.05 3.89 8.69
CA PRO A 55 3.15 5.01 8.46
C PRO A 55 1.93 4.63 7.60
N LEU A 56 0.77 5.22 7.89
CA LEU A 56 -0.44 5.02 7.09
C LEU A 56 -0.23 5.37 5.61
N GLY A 57 0.57 6.41 5.33
CA GLY A 57 0.94 6.80 3.99
C GLY A 57 1.67 5.69 3.22
N GLU A 58 2.59 4.99 3.88
CA GLU A 58 3.30 3.85 3.30
C GLU A 58 2.33 2.70 2.98
N ALA A 59 1.46 2.36 3.93
CA ALA A 59 0.45 1.33 3.75
C ALA A 59 -0.53 1.62 2.60
N LEU A 60 -0.95 2.88 2.43
CA LEU A 60 -1.80 3.33 1.31
C LEU A 60 -1.12 3.08 -0.04
N VAL A 61 0.14 3.50 -0.18
CA VAL A 61 0.89 3.35 -1.43
C VAL A 61 1.16 1.87 -1.74
N ILE A 62 1.51 1.06 -0.74
CA ILE A 62 1.70 -0.39 -0.90
C ILE A 62 0.43 -1.04 -1.47
N LEU A 63 -0.72 -0.85 -0.82
CA LEU A 63 -1.96 -1.51 -1.25
C LEU A 63 -2.42 -1.02 -2.62
N HIS A 64 -2.31 0.28 -2.91
CA HIS A 64 -2.63 0.85 -4.22
C HIS A 64 -1.83 0.21 -5.36
N GLU A 65 -0.52 0.10 -5.17
CA GLU A 65 0.34 -0.47 -6.21
C GLU A 65 0.14 -1.98 -6.37
N LEU A 66 -0.11 -2.71 -5.29
CA LEU A 66 -0.38 -4.14 -5.36
C LEU A 66 -1.75 -4.45 -6.00
N GLN A 67 -2.75 -3.60 -5.81
CA GLN A 67 -4.04 -3.71 -6.50
C GLN A 67 -3.89 -3.51 -8.02
N LYS A 68 -3.08 -2.55 -8.46
CA LYS A 68 -2.77 -2.33 -9.88
C LYS A 68 -1.93 -3.43 -10.52
N GLN A 69 -1.19 -4.20 -9.73
CA GLN A 69 -0.33 -5.29 -10.21
C GLN A 69 -1.07 -6.63 -10.34
N LYS A 70 -2.30 -6.75 -9.82
CA LYS A 70 -3.12 -7.94 -10.12
C LYS A 70 -3.38 -7.95 -11.63
N PRO A 71 -2.93 -8.96 -12.39
CA PRO A 71 -3.39 -9.10 -13.77
C PRO A 71 -4.91 -9.16 -13.73
N GLU A 72 -5.57 -8.46 -14.66
CA GLU A 72 -6.99 -8.66 -14.91
C GLU A 72 -7.19 -10.17 -15.09
N SER A 73 -7.76 -10.84 -14.08
CA SER A 73 -8.26 -12.20 -14.25
C SER A 73 -9.37 -12.08 -15.29
N LYS A 74 -9.01 -12.45 -16.53
CA LYS A 74 -9.97 -12.73 -17.61
C LYS A 74 -10.96 -13.79 -17.18
#